data_AF-A0A1B1UIS6-F1
#
_entry.id   AF-A0A1B1UIS6-F1
#
_cell.length_a   1.000
_cell.length_b   1.000
_cell.length_c   1.000
_cell.angle_alpha   90.00
_cell.angle_beta   90.00
_cell.angle_gamma   90.00
#
_symmetry.space_group_name_H-M   'P 1'
#
loop_
_entity.id
_entity.type
_entity.pdbx_description
1 polymer ?
#
loop_
_entity_poly.entity_id
_entity_poly.type
_entity_poly.pdbx_seq_one_letter_code
_entity_poly.pdbx_strand_id
1 'polypeptide(L)'
;MDMPSGQTVATAVVGNEGAVGVLTTLGPSRSPMTAVVRVAGTALQISPAQFQAALQHSSALRGVVQTHIRVLMAQFQHVAACNALHSVTARLARWLLQVHDRADGDILPLTQDTLSELLGVRRPTVTHVVCKLREAGGIRSNRRGSIEIDRTRLEAATCECYQLMRRRIDRIVLTDEMKSPPVAEASLIANADEERQRTPKRGATVQRHKGH
;
A
#
# COMPACT_ATOMS: atom_id res chain seq x y z
N MET A 1 1.22 -6.85 -10.20
CA MET A 1 1.33 -6.79 -11.68
C MET A 1 1.03 -8.17 -12.18
N ASP A 2 0.08 -8.27 -13.10
CA ASP A 2 -0.38 -9.54 -13.64
C ASP A 2 0.42 -9.84 -14.91
N MET A 3 1.03 -11.01 -14.96
CA MET A 3 1.84 -11.46 -16.09
C MET A 3 0.99 -12.33 -17.02
N PRO A 4 1.28 -12.37 -18.34
CA PRO A 4 0.58 -13.25 -19.28
C PRO A 4 0.62 -14.74 -18.90
N SER A 5 1.58 -15.15 -18.07
CA SER A 5 1.67 -16.50 -17.50
C SER A 5 0.63 -16.81 -16.40
N GLY A 6 -0.21 -15.85 -16.03
CA GLY A 6 -1.15 -15.95 -14.90
C GLY A 6 -0.50 -15.74 -13.53
N GLN A 7 0.81 -15.48 -13.48
CA GLN A 7 1.50 -15.15 -12.24
C GLN A 7 1.36 -13.68 -11.92
N THR A 8 1.30 -13.37 -10.64
CA THR A 8 1.35 -12.00 -10.14
C THR A 8 2.69 -11.74 -9.47
N VAL A 9 3.11 -10.47 -9.41
CA VAL A 9 4.27 -10.01 -8.64
C VAL A 9 3.94 -8.66 -8.00
N ALA A 10 4.34 -8.48 -6.74
CA ALA A 10 4.22 -7.18 -6.08
C ALA A 10 5.29 -6.21 -6.58
N THR A 11 4.87 -5.01 -6.97
CA THR A 11 5.78 -3.96 -7.49
C THR A 11 5.90 -2.75 -6.56
N ALA A 12 4.92 -2.54 -5.68
CA ALA A 12 4.95 -1.50 -4.65
C ALA A 12 4.06 -1.92 -3.46
N VAL A 13 4.28 -1.25 -2.33
CA VAL A 13 3.41 -1.33 -1.15
C VAL A 13 2.97 0.10 -0.80
N VAL A 14 1.69 0.25 -0.46
CA VAL A 14 1.08 1.52 -0.05
C VAL A 14 0.35 1.26 1.26
N GLY A 15 0.66 2.05 2.30
CA GLY A 15 -0.04 2.04 3.58
C GLY A 15 -0.88 3.30 3.76
N ASN A 16 -1.01 3.76 5.01
CA ASN A 16 -1.73 4.99 5.36
C ASN A 16 -1.05 6.28 4.83
N GLU A 17 0.21 6.18 4.40
CA GLU A 17 1.01 7.29 3.92
C GLU A 17 0.73 7.67 2.46
N GLY A 18 -0.10 6.90 1.75
CA GLY A 18 -0.26 7.06 0.31
C GLY A 18 -1.63 6.70 -0.24
N ALA A 19 -1.73 6.73 -1.55
CA ALA A 19 -2.96 6.44 -2.28
C ALA A 19 -2.72 5.55 -3.50
N VAL A 20 -3.75 4.81 -3.88
CA VAL A 20 -3.80 3.97 -5.09
C VAL A 20 -4.54 4.74 -6.19
N GLY A 21 -4.19 4.49 -7.45
CA GLY A 21 -4.87 5.12 -8.60
C GLY A 21 -4.38 6.54 -8.92
N VAL A 22 -3.43 7.07 -8.15
CA VAL A 22 -2.86 8.42 -8.35
C VAL A 22 -2.23 8.60 -9.73
N LEU A 23 -1.75 7.52 -10.37
CA LEU A 23 -1.18 7.59 -11.73
C LEU A 23 -2.19 8.02 -12.81
N THR A 24 -3.50 7.98 -12.52
CA THR A 24 -4.53 8.53 -13.43
C THR A 24 -4.45 10.05 -13.59
N THR A 25 -3.68 10.73 -12.74
CA THR A 25 -3.37 12.16 -12.88
C THR A 25 -2.43 12.47 -14.04
N LEU A 26 -1.69 11.47 -14.53
CA LEU A 26 -0.75 11.62 -15.65
C LEU A 26 -1.45 11.52 -17.03
N GLY A 27 -2.74 11.18 -17.06
CA GLY A 27 -3.53 11.10 -18.28
C GLY A 27 -4.70 10.11 -18.15
N PRO A 28 -5.70 10.20 -19.05
CA PRO A 28 -6.82 9.28 -19.08
C PRO A 28 -6.35 7.88 -19.47
N SER A 29 -6.24 6.99 -18.50
CA SER A 29 -5.90 5.58 -18.73
C SER A 29 -6.50 4.71 -17.63
N ARG A 30 -6.83 3.46 -17.97
CA ARG A 30 -7.09 2.44 -16.96
C ARG A 30 -5.79 2.19 -16.22
N SER A 31 -5.85 2.08 -14.88
CA SER A 31 -4.63 1.81 -14.11
C SER A 31 -4.00 0.50 -14.63
N PRO A 32 -2.71 0.50 -15.01
CA PRO A 32 -2.02 -0.71 -15.42
C PRO A 32 -1.68 -1.62 -14.21
N MET A 33 -2.16 -1.26 -13.02
CA MET A 33 -1.83 -1.91 -11.76
C MET A 33 -3.09 -2.41 -11.07
N THR A 34 -3.04 -3.68 -10.67
CA THR A 34 -4.00 -4.27 -9.74
C THR A 34 -3.55 -3.97 -8.31
N ALA A 35 -4.43 -3.41 -7.49
CA ALA A 35 -4.22 -3.23 -6.06
C ALA A 35 -5.00 -4.28 -5.29
N VAL A 36 -4.34 -4.93 -4.33
CA VAL A 36 -4.92 -5.99 -3.50
C VAL A 36 -4.65 -5.68 -2.04
N VAL A 37 -5.70 -5.63 -1.23
CA VAL A 37 -5.59 -5.44 0.23
C VAL A 37 -4.97 -6.70 0.84
N ARG A 38 -3.82 -6.56 1.51
CA ARG A 38 -3.11 -7.66 2.17
C ARG A 38 -3.20 -7.62 3.69
N VAL A 39 -3.36 -6.44 4.25
CA VAL A 39 -3.61 -6.20 5.67
C VAL A 39 -4.91 -5.41 5.75
N ALA A 40 -5.81 -5.82 6.65
CA ALA A 40 -7.10 -5.16 6.82
C ALA A 40 -6.90 -3.70 7.26
N GLY A 41 -7.74 -2.81 6.76
CA GLY A 41 -7.67 -1.38 7.05
C GLY A 41 -8.82 -0.60 6.42
N THR A 42 -8.78 0.71 6.55
CA THR A 42 -9.78 1.63 6.00
C THR A 42 -9.13 2.51 4.93
N ALA A 43 -9.89 2.82 3.88
CA ALA A 43 -9.48 3.74 2.83
C ALA A 43 -10.59 4.74 2.53
N LEU A 44 -10.20 5.96 2.16
CA LEU A 44 -11.10 6.96 1.61
C LEU A 44 -11.10 6.85 0.08
N GLN A 45 -12.27 7.06 -0.52
CA GLN A 45 -12.45 7.00 -1.97
C GLN A 45 -12.93 8.34 -2.50
N ILE A 46 -12.31 8.78 -3.60
CA ILE A 46 -12.71 9.96 -4.38
C ILE A 46 -12.84 9.57 -5.84
N SER A 47 -13.81 10.14 -6.55
CA SER A 47 -13.94 9.91 -7.99
C SER A 47 -12.78 10.56 -8.76
N PRO A 48 -12.32 9.99 -9.90
CA PRO A 48 -11.26 10.61 -10.70
C PRO A 48 -11.59 12.05 -11.12
N ALA A 49 -12.84 12.35 -11.47
CA ALA A 49 -13.28 13.68 -11.86
C ALA A 49 -13.16 14.70 -10.72
N GLN A 50 -13.63 14.35 -9.52
CA GLN A 50 -13.49 15.22 -8.34
C GLN A 50 -12.03 15.39 -7.93
N PHE A 51 -11.23 14.34 -8.03
CA PHE A 51 -9.81 14.41 -7.71
C PHE A 51 -9.06 15.33 -8.68
N GLN A 52 -9.35 15.25 -9.99
CA GLN A 52 -8.78 16.16 -10.98
C GLN A 52 -9.22 17.61 -10.75
N ALA A 53 -10.50 17.85 -10.44
CA ALA A 53 -10.97 19.18 -10.09
C ALA A 53 -10.22 19.72 -8.84
N ALA A 54 -10.07 18.92 -7.78
CA ALA A 54 -9.32 19.31 -6.59
C ALA A 54 -7.85 19.65 -6.92
N LEU A 55 -7.22 18.86 -7.78
CA LEU A 55 -5.85 19.11 -8.25
C LEU A 55 -5.72 20.40 -9.05
N GLN A 56 -6.72 20.82 -9.81
CA GLN A 56 -6.68 22.10 -10.53
C GLN A 56 -6.69 23.30 -9.56
N HIS A 57 -7.39 23.17 -8.43
CA HIS A 57 -7.61 24.27 -7.49
C HIS A 57 -6.63 24.33 -6.32
N SER A 58 -5.84 23.28 -6.06
CA SER A 58 -4.90 23.23 -4.93
C SER A 58 -3.46 22.91 -5.36
N SER A 59 -2.57 23.90 -5.26
CA SER A 59 -1.13 23.71 -5.48
C SER A 59 -0.50 22.76 -4.45
N ALA A 60 -0.94 22.83 -3.20
CA ALA A 60 -0.49 21.94 -2.13
C ALA A 60 -0.84 20.47 -2.46
N LEU A 61 -2.07 20.20 -2.90
CA LEU A 61 -2.47 18.85 -3.30
C LEU A 61 -1.65 18.34 -4.49
N ARG A 62 -1.37 19.21 -5.49
CA ARG A 62 -0.47 18.86 -6.60
C ARG A 62 0.94 18.51 -6.11
N GLY A 63 1.46 19.26 -5.15
CA GLY A 63 2.75 18.99 -4.50
C GLY A 63 2.78 17.58 -3.90
N VAL A 64 1.84 17.28 -3.01
CA VAL A 64 1.74 15.96 -2.36
C VAL A 64 1.61 14.82 -3.38
N VAL A 65 0.78 15.01 -4.42
CA VAL A 65 0.66 14.02 -5.52
C VAL A 65 1.97 13.82 -6.26
N GLN A 66 2.70 14.89 -6.55
CA GLN A 66 4.01 14.82 -7.20
C GLN A 66 5.05 14.12 -6.31
N THR A 67 5.04 14.37 -5.00
CA THR A 67 5.86 13.63 -4.03
C THR A 67 5.53 12.14 -4.08
N HIS A 68 4.25 11.79 -3.99
CA HIS A 68 3.79 10.40 -4.00
C HIS A 68 4.17 9.66 -5.28
N ILE A 69 4.02 10.29 -6.45
CA ILE A 69 4.44 9.72 -7.73
C ILE A 69 5.96 9.45 -7.75
N ARG A 70 6.78 10.37 -7.23
CA ARG A 70 8.24 10.16 -7.14
C ARG A 70 8.60 9.03 -6.19
N VAL A 71 7.89 8.89 -5.07
CA VAL A 71 8.05 7.76 -4.14
C VAL A 71 7.70 6.44 -4.84
N LEU A 72 6.56 6.36 -5.54
CA LEU A 72 6.17 5.16 -6.30
C LEU A 72 7.18 4.80 -7.38
N MET A 73 7.69 5.77 -8.13
CA MET A 73 8.73 5.54 -9.15
C MET A 73 10.02 5.01 -8.54
N ALA A 74 10.46 5.56 -7.40
CA ALA A 74 11.61 5.05 -6.67
C ALA A 74 11.38 3.60 -6.20
N GLN A 75 10.17 3.29 -5.71
CA GLN A 75 9.79 1.92 -5.35
C GLN A 75 9.91 0.97 -6.55
N PHE A 76 9.33 1.32 -7.70
CA PHE A 76 9.34 0.46 -8.89
C PHE A 76 10.76 0.16 -9.39
N GLN A 77 11.58 1.20 -9.56
CA GLN A 77 12.97 1.06 -10.01
C GLN A 77 13.74 0.09 -9.12
N HIS A 78 13.55 0.24 -7.81
CA HIS A 78 14.32 -0.49 -6.83
C HIS A 78 13.81 -1.92 -6.61
N VAL A 79 12.49 -2.14 -6.65
CA VAL A 79 11.92 -3.50 -6.66
C VAL A 79 12.36 -4.26 -7.92
N ALA A 80 12.40 -3.60 -9.08
CA ALA A 80 12.90 -4.21 -10.31
C ALA A 80 14.37 -4.65 -10.17
N ALA A 81 15.26 -3.76 -9.70
CA ALA A 81 16.66 -4.08 -9.47
C ALA A 81 16.85 -5.20 -8.44
N CYS A 82 16.16 -5.11 -7.30
CA CYS A 82 16.22 -6.11 -6.23
C CYS A 82 15.73 -7.49 -6.72
N ASN A 83 14.70 -7.54 -7.56
CA ASN A 83 14.21 -8.79 -8.12
C ASN A 83 15.20 -9.43 -9.10
N ALA A 84 15.99 -8.63 -9.82
CA ALA A 84 16.98 -9.11 -10.78
C ALA A 84 18.28 -9.58 -10.11
N LEU A 85 18.68 -8.97 -9.00
CA LEU A 85 20.04 -9.12 -8.45
C LEU A 85 20.11 -9.90 -7.13
N HIS A 86 19.01 -10.10 -6.43
CA HIS A 86 19.04 -10.63 -5.06
C HIS A 86 18.21 -11.89 -4.85
N SER A 87 18.60 -12.66 -3.84
CA SER A 87 17.96 -13.94 -3.50
C SER A 87 16.50 -13.76 -3.09
N VAL A 88 15.69 -14.81 -3.28
CA VAL A 88 14.29 -14.83 -2.83
C VAL A 88 14.18 -14.61 -1.31
N THR A 89 15.16 -15.08 -0.53
CA THR A 89 15.23 -14.84 0.92
C THR A 89 15.36 -13.37 1.26
N ALA A 90 16.33 -12.68 0.65
CA ALA A 90 16.54 -11.25 0.88
C ALA A 90 15.33 -10.42 0.41
N ARG A 91 14.75 -10.80 -0.74
CA ARG A 91 13.54 -10.17 -1.29
C ARG A 91 12.32 -10.35 -0.37
N LEU A 92 12.13 -11.54 0.23
CA LEU A 92 11.06 -11.80 1.18
C LEU A 92 11.26 -11.00 2.47
N ALA A 93 12.46 -11.03 3.05
CA ALA A 93 12.76 -10.28 4.28
C ALA A 93 12.49 -8.78 4.09
N ARG A 94 12.97 -8.21 2.98
CA ARG A 94 12.71 -6.81 2.61
C ARG A 94 11.21 -6.53 2.49
N TRP A 95 10.45 -7.38 1.81
CA TRP A 95 9.02 -7.17 1.61
C TRP A 95 8.24 -7.25 2.92
N LEU A 96 8.56 -8.22 3.78
CA LEU A 96 7.94 -8.36 5.10
C LEU A 96 8.21 -7.12 5.97
N LEU A 97 9.42 -6.58 5.96
CA LEU A 97 9.71 -5.33 6.67
C LEU A 97 8.99 -4.13 6.08
N GLN A 98 8.85 -4.04 4.76
CA GLN A 98 8.07 -2.94 4.15
C GLN A 98 6.60 -2.96 4.56
N VAL A 99 6.01 -4.15 4.72
CA VAL A 99 4.65 -4.28 5.24
C VAL A 99 4.60 -4.00 6.73
N HIS A 100 5.55 -4.52 7.49
CA HIS A 100 5.69 -4.25 8.93
C HIS A 100 5.87 -2.76 9.22
N ASP A 101 6.61 -2.02 8.41
CA ASP A 101 6.79 -0.57 8.55
C ASP A 101 5.47 0.22 8.40
N ARG A 102 4.40 -0.44 7.91
CA ARG A 102 3.08 0.16 7.61
C ARG A 102 1.92 -0.52 8.34
N ALA A 103 2.21 -1.55 9.12
CA ALA A 103 1.21 -2.33 9.84
C ALA A 103 1.37 -2.08 11.34
N ASP A 104 0.27 -2.14 12.07
CA ASP A 104 0.30 -2.08 13.52
C ASP A 104 0.68 -3.46 14.10
N GLY A 105 1.80 -3.50 14.81
CA GLY A 105 2.29 -4.68 15.51
C GLY A 105 3.12 -5.65 14.65
N ASP A 106 3.59 -6.71 15.31
CA ASP A 106 4.60 -7.63 14.75
C ASP A 106 3.99 -8.81 13.98
N ILE A 107 2.66 -8.94 13.93
CA ILE A 107 1.96 -10.09 13.34
C ILE A 107 1.28 -9.69 12.03
N LEU A 108 1.76 -10.25 10.92
CA LEU A 108 1.20 -10.03 9.59
C LEU A 108 0.25 -11.18 9.21
N PRO A 109 -1.02 -10.91 8.85
CA PRO A 109 -2.02 -11.93 8.48
C PRO A 109 -1.79 -12.44 7.04
N LEU A 110 -0.65 -13.10 6.82
CA LEU A 110 -0.20 -13.52 5.49
C LEU A 110 -0.01 -15.03 5.42
N THR A 111 -0.43 -15.60 4.29
CA THR A 111 -0.21 -17.02 3.96
C THR A 111 1.02 -17.20 3.07
N GLN A 112 1.58 -18.41 3.03
CA GLN A 112 2.64 -18.73 2.07
C GLN A 112 2.17 -18.66 0.60
N ASP A 113 0.88 -18.88 0.33
CA ASP A 113 0.32 -18.71 -1.01
C ASP A 113 0.34 -17.22 -1.40
N THR A 114 -0.05 -16.34 -0.47
CA THR A 114 0.08 -14.89 -0.65
C THR A 114 1.53 -14.48 -0.89
N LEU A 115 2.50 -15.01 -0.13
CA LEU A 115 3.92 -14.71 -0.37
C LEU A 115 4.41 -15.23 -1.73
N SER A 116 3.86 -16.35 -2.22
CA SER A 116 4.20 -16.91 -3.53
C SER A 116 3.79 -15.96 -4.66
N GLU A 117 2.56 -15.44 -4.57
CA GLU A 117 2.05 -14.38 -5.46
C GLU A 117 2.90 -13.11 -5.38
N LEU A 118 3.27 -12.65 -4.18
CA LEU A 118 3.99 -11.39 -4.04
C LEU A 118 5.42 -11.46 -4.61
N LEU A 119 6.06 -12.63 -4.49
CA LEU A 119 7.44 -12.86 -4.93
C LEU A 119 7.56 -13.40 -6.36
N GLY A 120 6.46 -13.85 -6.97
CA GLY A 120 6.46 -14.50 -8.28
C GLY A 120 7.18 -15.85 -8.27
N VAL A 121 7.08 -16.62 -7.19
CA VAL A 121 7.75 -17.92 -7.04
C VAL A 121 6.77 -19.02 -6.67
N ARG A 122 7.18 -20.28 -6.84
CA ARG A 122 6.36 -21.43 -6.44
C ARG A 122 6.34 -21.60 -4.92
N ARG A 123 5.22 -22.06 -4.37
CA ARG A 123 5.02 -22.29 -2.93
C ARG A 123 6.14 -23.09 -2.24
N PRO A 124 6.71 -24.17 -2.81
CA PRO A 124 7.83 -24.87 -2.17
C PRO A 124 9.05 -23.97 -1.92
N THR A 125 9.30 -23.02 -2.81
CA THR A 125 10.35 -22.00 -2.64
C THR A 125 10.06 -21.13 -1.42
N VAL A 126 8.81 -20.67 -1.28
CA VAL A 126 8.39 -19.88 -0.13
C VAL A 126 8.51 -20.69 1.16
N THR A 127 8.08 -21.95 1.16
CA THR A 127 8.22 -22.83 2.33
C THR A 127 9.67 -22.89 2.79
N HIS A 128 10.59 -23.15 1.86
CA HIS A 128 12.03 -23.21 2.15
C HIS A 128 12.58 -21.89 2.70
N VAL A 129 12.22 -20.77 2.07
CA VAL A 129 12.69 -19.45 2.48
C VAL A 129 12.14 -19.07 3.86
N VAL A 130 10.87 -19.35 4.13
CA VAL A 130 10.25 -19.10 5.43
C VAL A 130 10.92 -19.94 6.52
N CYS A 131 11.25 -21.22 6.25
CA CYS A 131 12.03 -22.04 7.18
C CYS A 131 13.39 -21.41 7.48
N LYS A 132 14.14 -20.97 6.46
CA LYS A 132 15.43 -20.29 6.65
C LYS A 132 15.31 -19.02 7.51
N LEU A 133 14.29 -18.21 7.29
CA LEU A 133 14.06 -16.99 8.08
C LEU A 133 13.67 -17.31 9.53
N ARG A 134 13.02 -18.45 9.79
CA ARG A 134 12.74 -18.95 11.14
C ARG A 134 14.00 -19.44 11.83
N GLU A 135 14.84 -20.20 11.13
CA GLU A 135 16.14 -20.66 11.64
C GLU A 135 17.03 -19.49 12.02
N ALA A 136 17.00 -18.40 11.25
CA ALA A 136 17.68 -17.14 11.57
C ALA A 136 17.00 -16.32 12.68
N GLY A 137 15.78 -16.71 13.11
CA GLY A 137 14.98 -16.05 14.12
C GLY A 137 14.25 -14.79 13.66
N GLY A 138 14.26 -14.46 12.37
CA GLY A 138 13.51 -13.32 11.80
C GLY A 138 12.00 -13.54 11.72
N ILE A 139 11.56 -14.80 11.78
CA ILE A 139 10.15 -15.19 11.92
C ILE A 139 10.02 -16.07 13.17
N ARG A 140 9.17 -15.67 14.12
CA ARG A 140 9.08 -16.33 15.44
C ARG A 140 8.11 -17.52 15.47
N SER A 141 7.00 -17.42 14.75
CA SER A 141 5.89 -18.39 14.85
C SER A 141 5.75 -19.29 13.61
N ASN A 142 5.29 -20.52 13.85
CA ASN A 142 4.85 -21.46 12.81
C ASN A 142 3.32 -21.49 12.61
N ARG A 143 2.60 -20.51 13.15
CA ARG A 143 1.15 -20.44 12.99
C ARG A 143 0.78 -20.23 11.52
N ARG A 144 -0.12 -21.07 11.00
CA ARG A 144 -0.59 -20.98 9.61
C ARG A 144 -1.39 -19.68 9.40
N GLY A 145 -1.11 -18.99 8.30
CA GLY A 145 -1.82 -17.76 7.92
C GLY A 145 -1.40 -16.51 8.68
N SER A 146 -0.33 -16.59 9.47
CA SER A 146 0.25 -15.44 10.16
C SER A 146 1.77 -15.54 10.17
N ILE A 147 2.45 -14.41 10.00
CA ILE A 147 3.90 -14.30 10.15
C ILE A 147 4.18 -13.32 11.28
N GLU A 148 4.76 -13.83 12.37
CA GLU A 148 5.24 -13.01 13.48
C GLU A 148 6.70 -12.64 13.24
N ILE A 149 6.96 -11.34 13.19
CA ILE A 149 8.23 -10.75 12.76
C ILE A 149 9.09 -10.46 13.99
N ASP A 150 10.35 -10.89 13.94
CA ASP A 150 11.39 -10.27 14.76
C ASP A 150 12.11 -9.23 13.90
N ARG A 151 11.79 -7.95 14.12
CA ARG A 151 12.28 -6.88 13.25
C ARG A 151 13.79 -6.88 13.12
N THR A 152 14.51 -6.92 14.23
CA THR A 152 15.96 -6.84 14.27
C THR A 152 16.61 -8.00 13.53
N ARG A 153 16.14 -9.23 13.78
CA ARG A 153 16.68 -10.42 13.11
C ARG A 153 16.30 -10.47 11.64
N LEU A 154 15.11 -9.99 11.28
CA LEU A 154 14.67 -9.94 9.89
C LEU A 154 15.43 -8.88 9.08
N GLU A 155 15.76 -7.73 9.69
CA GLU A 155 16.61 -6.71 9.09
C GLU A 155 17.98 -7.28 8.69
N ALA A 156 18.56 -8.15 9.52
CA ALA A 156 19.82 -8.83 9.21
C ALA A 156 19.73 -9.81 8.02
N ALA A 157 18.53 -10.26 7.66
CA ALA A 157 18.28 -11.13 6.51
C ALA A 157 17.94 -10.37 5.21
N THR A 158 17.85 -9.04 5.28
CA THR A 158 17.59 -8.21 4.10
C THR A 158 18.84 -8.00 3.26
N CYS A 159 18.63 -7.67 1.99
CA CYS A 159 19.63 -7.03 1.16
C CYS A 159 19.73 -5.51 1.47
N GLU A 160 20.83 -4.91 1.05
CA GLU A 160 21.14 -3.49 1.15
C GLU A 160 20.03 -2.58 0.56
N CYS A 161 19.25 -3.15 -0.35
CA CYS A 161 18.06 -2.57 -0.94
C CYS A 161 17.07 -2.00 0.09
N TYR A 162 16.84 -2.69 1.22
CA TYR A 162 15.88 -2.22 2.22
C TYR A 162 16.23 -0.82 2.75
N GLN A 163 17.49 -0.65 3.17
CA GLN A 163 17.95 0.63 3.72
C GLN A 163 18.14 1.69 2.63
N LEU A 164 18.57 1.30 1.42
CA LEU A 164 18.69 2.22 0.30
C LEU A 164 17.33 2.80 -0.09
N MET A 165 16.29 1.96 -0.14
CA MET A 165 14.93 2.40 -0.43
C MET A 165 14.43 3.39 0.62
N ARG A 166 14.52 3.04 1.92
CA ARG A 166 14.06 3.90 3.02
C ARG A 166 14.67 5.29 2.94
N ARG A 167 16.01 5.37 2.88
CA ARG A 167 16.73 6.65 2.75
C ARG A 167 16.31 7.44 1.51
N ARG A 168 16.00 6.77 0.40
CA ARG A 168 15.56 7.44 -0.83
C ARG A 168 14.15 8.00 -0.69
N ILE A 169 13.23 7.27 -0.06
CA ILE A 169 11.88 7.75 0.23
C ILE A 169 11.95 8.93 1.21
N ASP A 170 12.69 8.79 2.31
CA ASP A 170 12.85 9.85 3.32
C ASP A 170 13.37 11.14 2.69
N ARG A 171 14.38 11.05 1.82
CA ARG A 171 14.91 12.21 1.10
C ARG A 171 13.86 12.87 0.20
N ILE A 172 13.03 12.09 -0.50
CA ILE A 172 11.99 12.62 -1.38
C ILE A 172 10.95 13.40 -0.56
N VAL A 173 10.52 12.85 0.58
CA VAL A 173 9.55 13.46 1.47
C VAL A 173 10.11 14.74 2.10
N LEU A 174 11.29 14.67 2.73
CA LEU A 174 11.91 15.82 3.37
C LEU A 174 12.17 16.99 2.41
N THR A 175 12.61 16.70 1.18
CA THR A 175 12.87 17.75 0.18
C THR A 175 11.59 18.51 -0.21
N ASP A 176 10.44 17.85 -0.13
CA ASP A 176 9.15 18.45 -0.51
C ASP A 176 8.43 19.11 0.66
N GLU A 177 8.57 18.59 1.88
CA GLU A 177 8.12 19.27 3.09
C GLU A 177 8.79 20.65 3.23
N MET A 178 10.10 20.73 2.96
CA MET A 178 10.84 22.00 2.97
C MET A 178 10.41 22.99 1.88
N LYS A 179 9.72 22.53 0.81
CA LYS A 179 9.25 23.35 -0.31
C LYS A 179 7.77 23.69 -0.23
N SER A 180 7.03 23.05 0.67
CA SER A 180 5.59 23.25 0.82
C SER A 180 5.35 24.41 1.80
N PRO A 181 4.51 25.41 1.47
CA PRO A 181 4.06 26.36 2.48
C PRO A 181 3.31 25.59 3.58
N PRO A 182 3.39 26.03 4.86
CA PRO A 182 2.70 25.35 5.95
C PRO A 182 1.22 25.19 5.58
N VAL A 183 0.74 23.95 5.63
CA VAL A 183 -0.67 23.65 5.43
C VAL A 183 -1.42 24.41 6.51
N ALA A 184 -2.17 25.44 6.13
CA ALA A 184 -3.07 26.12 7.05
C ALA A 184 -4.12 25.08 7.49
N GLU A 185 -3.90 24.51 8.68
CA GLU A 185 -4.91 23.75 9.39
C GLU A 185 -6.17 24.64 9.58
N ALA A 186 -7.33 24.00 9.53
CA ALA A 186 -8.68 24.55 9.68
C ALA A 186 -9.27 25.26 8.45
N SER A 187 -10.15 24.56 7.72
CA SER A 187 -11.44 25.12 7.20
C SER A 187 -12.31 24.10 6.42
N LEU A 188 -11.79 22.94 6.03
CA LEU A 188 -12.57 22.02 5.15
C LEU A 188 -13.54 21.06 5.87
N ILE A 189 -13.49 20.98 7.21
CA ILE A 189 -14.39 20.09 7.98
C ILE A 189 -15.73 20.79 8.32
N ALA A 190 -15.83 22.12 8.21
CA ALA A 190 -17.04 22.85 8.59
C ALA A 190 -18.19 22.76 7.56
N ASN A 191 -17.89 22.50 6.29
CA ASN A 191 -18.90 22.58 5.21
C ASN A 191 -19.59 21.24 4.90
N ALA A 192 -19.18 20.13 5.52
CA ALA A 192 -19.79 18.81 5.30
C ALA A 192 -21.01 18.55 6.20
N ASP A 193 -21.18 19.30 7.30
CA ASP A 193 -22.31 19.14 8.22
C ASP A 193 -23.57 19.93 7.80
N GLU A 194 -23.44 21.00 7.01
CA GLU A 194 -24.59 21.80 6.55
C GLU A 194 -25.40 21.13 5.41
N GLU A 195 -24.77 20.33 4.54
CA GLU A 195 -25.50 19.64 3.45
C GLU A 195 -26.27 18.39 3.93
N ARG A 196 -25.91 17.83 5.09
CA ARG A 196 -26.58 16.63 5.63
C ARG A 196 -27.93 16.93 6.31
N GLN A 197 -28.23 18.20 6.60
CA GLN A 197 -29.46 18.62 7.29
C GLN A 197 -30.59 19.08 6.34
N ARG A 198 -30.37 19.14 5.01
CA ARG A 198 -31.34 19.69 4.05
C ARG A 198 -32.18 18.68 3.25
N THR A 199 -32.13 17.38 3.53
CA THR A 199 -33.00 16.40 2.83
C THR A 199 -34.26 16.05 3.66
N PRO A 200 -35.48 16.31 3.16
CA PRO A 200 -36.70 15.97 3.89
C PRO A 200 -37.05 14.48 3.77
N LYS A 201 -37.31 13.83 4.90
CA LYS A 201 -37.81 12.45 5.00
C LYS A 201 -39.23 12.34 4.39
N ARG A 202 -39.37 11.75 3.21
CA ARG A 202 -40.66 11.22 2.74
C ARG A 202 -40.83 9.79 3.26
N GLY A 203 -41.82 9.60 4.13
CA GLY A 203 -42.22 8.29 4.65
C GLY A 203 -42.89 7.44 3.58
N ALA A 204 -42.54 6.16 3.53
CA ALA A 204 -43.24 5.15 2.76
C ALA A 204 -43.82 4.11 3.72
N THR A 205 -45.14 4.15 3.85
CA THR A 205 -45.99 3.20 4.58
C THR A 205 -45.97 1.85 3.87
N VAL A 206 -45.54 0.79 4.55
CA VAL A 206 -45.60 -0.58 4.03
C VAL A 206 -46.96 -1.18 4.37
N GLN A 207 -47.79 -1.37 3.35
CA GLN A 207 -49.11 -2.00 3.45
C GLN A 207 -48.95 -3.51 3.26
N ARG A 208 -49.19 -4.29 4.32
CA ARG A 208 -49.25 -5.76 4.27
C ARG A 208 -50.54 -6.19 3.58
N HIS A 209 -50.44 -6.98 2.51
CA HIS A 209 -51.58 -7.70 1.94
C HIS A 209 -51.66 -9.13 2.53
N LYS A 210 -52.90 -9.52 2.89
CA LYS A 210 -53.33 -10.85 3.35
C LYS A 210 -54.07 -11.56 2.20
N GLY A 211 -53.98 -12.89 2.16
CA GLY A 211 -54.93 -13.82 1.50
C GLY A 211 -54.65 -14.07 0.02
N HIS A 212 -54.85 -15.27 -0.53
CA HIS A 212 -55.48 -16.52 -0.10
C HIS A 212 -54.69 -17.69 -0.68
#